data_AF-A0A1F9X502-F1
#
_entry.id   AF-A0A1F9X502-F1
#
_cell.length_a   1.000
_cell.length_b   1.000
_cell.length_c   1.000
_cell.angle_alpha   90.00
_cell.angle_beta   90.00
_cell.angle_gamma   90.00
#
_symmetry.space_group_name_H-M   'P 1'
#
loop_
_entity.id
_entity.type
_entity.pdbx_description
1 polymer ?
#
loop_
_entity_poly.entity_id
_entity_poly.type
_entity_poly.pdbx_seq_one_letter_code
_entity_poly.pdbx_strand_id
1 'polypeptide(L)'
;MKKILIFSIFAMTTIFFPVLQICAQEQYEKVSILINEEKYEEAMSLLNALPDTTDKKILQAVIYLQTSKYAEAETVLNEALKENADSLMVRYSLAMLYEKQKRPEDAIDQWEKVISLSNNNKLKTLAQKHIRQLKK
;
A
#
# COMPACT_ATOMS: atom_id res chain seq x y z
N MET A 1 20.51 -49.79 -9.97
CA MET A 1 20.26 -48.92 -11.15
C MET A 1 18.77 -48.62 -11.24
N LYS A 2 18.38 -47.35 -11.06
CA LYS A 2 17.15 -46.66 -11.54
C LYS A 2 16.96 -45.40 -10.69
N LYS A 3 17.86 -44.43 -10.87
CA LYS A 3 17.62 -43.02 -10.58
C LYS A 3 17.02 -42.44 -11.85
N ILE A 4 15.73 -42.16 -11.90
CA ILE A 4 15.03 -41.26 -12.86
C ILE A 4 13.57 -41.25 -12.36
N LEU A 5 13.15 -40.23 -11.59
CA LEU A 5 11.80 -39.65 -11.64
C LEU A 5 11.59 -38.45 -10.66
N ILE A 6 12.54 -37.51 -10.54
CA ILE A 6 12.29 -36.29 -9.72
C ILE A 6 12.41 -34.98 -10.53
N PHE A 7 12.77 -35.04 -11.81
CA PHE A 7 12.94 -33.81 -12.62
C PHE A 7 11.65 -33.27 -13.28
N SER A 8 10.50 -33.91 -13.13
CA SER A 8 9.29 -33.55 -13.91
C SER A 8 8.31 -32.58 -13.23
N ILE A 9 8.48 -32.23 -11.95
CA ILE A 9 7.54 -31.33 -11.23
C ILE A 9 8.05 -29.89 -11.21
N PHE A 10 9.33 -29.65 -11.51
CA PHE A 10 9.95 -28.33 -11.39
C PHE A 10 9.69 -27.39 -12.57
N ALA A 11 9.11 -27.89 -13.67
CA ALA A 11 8.84 -27.09 -14.87
C ALA A 11 7.40 -26.58 -15.00
N MET A 12 6.45 -27.07 -14.17
CA MET A 12 5.03 -26.68 -14.26
C MET A 12 4.63 -25.61 -13.24
N THR A 13 5.39 -25.47 -12.14
CA THR A 13 5.16 -24.43 -11.12
C THR A 13 5.73 -23.06 -11.52
N THR A 14 6.72 -23.02 -12.41
CA THR A 14 7.38 -21.77 -12.84
C THR A 14 6.58 -20.96 -13.86
N ILE A 15 5.56 -21.53 -14.49
CA ILE A 15 4.67 -20.80 -15.41
C ILE A 15 3.42 -20.30 -14.67
N PHE A 16 2.92 -21.05 -13.69
CA PHE A 16 1.70 -20.69 -12.94
C PHE A 16 1.91 -19.53 -11.96
N PHE A 17 3.08 -19.48 -11.30
CA PHE A 17 3.41 -18.44 -10.32
C PHE A 17 3.57 -17.03 -10.94
N PRO A 18 4.29 -16.83 -12.07
CA PRO A 18 4.40 -15.51 -12.68
C PRO A 18 3.10 -15.05 -13.37
N VAL A 19 2.29 -15.97 -13.93
CA VAL A 19 0.99 -15.58 -14.51
C VAL A 19 0.05 -15.05 -13.43
N LEU A 20 -0.01 -15.69 -12.26
CA LEU A 20 -0.81 -15.20 -11.13
C LEU A 20 -0.33 -13.82 -10.64
N GLN A 21 0.99 -13.61 -10.60
CA GLN A 21 1.59 -12.31 -10.24
C GLN A 21 1.25 -11.21 -11.26
N ILE A 22 1.30 -11.50 -12.57
CA ILE A 22 0.99 -10.55 -13.64
C ILE A 22 -0.49 -10.17 -13.64
N CYS A 23 -1.40 -11.14 -13.48
CA CYS A 23 -2.84 -10.89 -13.38
C CYS A 23 -3.21 -10.06 -12.15
N ALA A 24 -2.53 -10.26 -11.01
CA ALA A 24 -2.72 -9.46 -9.82
C ALA A 24 -2.27 -8.01 -10.03
N GLN A 25 -1.10 -7.81 -10.67
CA GLN A 25 -0.56 -6.48 -10.98
C GLN A 25 -1.51 -5.66 -11.88
N GLU A 26 -2.04 -6.27 -12.94
CA GLU A 26 -3.02 -5.64 -13.85
C GLU A 26 -4.28 -5.16 -13.10
N GLN A 27 -4.74 -5.95 -12.12
CA GLN A 27 -5.93 -5.60 -11.34
C GLN A 27 -5.68 -4.45 -10.37
N TYR A 28 -4.49 -4.35 -9.76
CA TYR A 28 -4.12 -3.19 -8.93
C TYR A 28 -4.02 -1.88 -9.72
N GLU A 29 -3.55 -1.94 -10.97
CA GLU A 29 -3.55 -0.79 -11.87
C GLU A 29 -4.98 -0.34 -12.18
N LYS A 30 -5.88 -1.28 -12.49
CA LYS A 30 -7.29 -0.99 -12.71
C LYS A 30 -7.96 -0.37 -11.48
N VAL A 31 -7.69 -0.88 -10.27
CA VAL A 31 -8.16 -0.28 -9.02
C VAL A 31 -7.68 1.17 -8.90
N SER A 32 -6.41 1.43 -9.20
CA SER A 32 -5.84 2.79 -9.13
C SER A 32 -6.50 3.76 -10.11
N ILE A 33 -6.83 3.29 -11.32
CA ILE A 33 -7.60 4.06 -12.31
C ILE A 33 -8.99 4.39 -11.77
N LEU A 34 -9.71 3.41 -11.23
CA LEU A 34 -11.05 3.61 -10.67
C LEU A 34 -11.04 4.60 -9.49
N ILE A 35 -10.01 4.55 -8.64
CA ILE A 35 -9.83 5.52 -7.55
C ILE A 35 -9.67 6.94 -8.10
N ASN A 36 -8.88 7.12 -9.16
CA ASN A 36 -8.67 8.42 -9.80
C ASN A 36 -9.94 8.93 -10.51
N GLU A 37 -10.79 8.03 -10.98
CA GLU A 37 -12.12 8.34 -11.53
C GLU A 37 -13.20 8.53 -10.45
N GLU A 38 -12.83 8.51 -9.16
CA GLU A 38 -13.72 8.60 -8.01
C GLU A 38 -14.79 7.48 -7.92
N LYS A 39 -14.59 6.38 -8.66
CA LYS A 39 -15.45 5.19 -8.66
C LYS A 39 -15.09 4.26 -7.51
N TYR A 40 -15.22 4.78 -6.28
CA TYR A 40 -14.75 4.12 -5.07
C TYR A 40 -15.43 2.78 -4.80
N GLU A 41 -16.72 2.65 -5.10
CA GLU A 41 -17.46 1.38 -4.89
C GLU A 41 -16.99 0.28 -5.85
N GLU A 42 -16.78 0.62 -7.14
CA GLU A 42 -16.24 -0.33 -8.13
C GLU A 42 -14.80 -0.71 -7.78
N ALA A 43 -13.98 0.28 -7.39
CA ALA A 43 -12.61 0.06 -6.94
C ALA A 43 -12.59 -0.89 -5.73
N MET A 44 -13.47 -0.67 -4.75
CA MET A 44 -13.55 -1.48 -3.54
C MET A 44 -14.03 -2.91 -3.85
N SER A 45 -15.02 -3.06 -4.72
CA SER A 45 -15.50 -4.37 -5.17
C SER A 45 -14.38 -5.19 -5.82
N LEU A 46 -13.63 -4.58 -6.74
CA LEU A 46 -12.49 -5.23 -7.41
C LEU A 46 -11.38 -5.58 -6.40
N LEU A 47 -11.05 -4.65 -5.52
CA LEU A 47 -9.99 -4.82 -4.53
C LEU A 47 -10.32 -5.92 -3.50
N ASN A 48 -11.60 -6.13 -3.16
CA ASN A 48 -12.02 -7.21 -2.27
C ASN A 48 -11.73 -8.61 -2.82
N ALA A 49 -11.77 -8.78 -4.15
CA ALA A 49 -11.44 -10.03 -4.82
C ALA A 49 -9.93 -10.33 -4.89
N LEU A 50 -9.09 -9.33 -4.60
CA LEU A 50 -7.63 -9.48 -4.60
C LEU A 50 -7.10 -10.16 -3.33
N PRO A 51 -5.94 -10.84 -3.41
CA PRO A 51 -5.27 -11.42 -2.25
C PRO A 51 -5.04 -10.39 -1.14
N ASP A 52 -5.05 -10.83 0.11
CA ASP A 52 -4.74 -9.97 1.25
C ASP A 52 -3.25 -9.66 1.28
N THR A 53 -2.90 -8.45 0.86
CA THR A 53 -1.53 -7.96 0.75
C THR A 53 -1.44 -6.56 1.33
N THR A 54 -0.22 -6.14 1.70
CA THR A 54 0.05 -4.77 2.12
C THR A 54 -0.40 -3.75 1.07
N ASP A 55 -0.23 -4.03 -0.23
CA ASP A 55 -0.66 -3.15 -1.31
C ASP A 55 -2.19 -3.02 -1.39
N LYS A 56 -2.92 -4.13 -1.18
CA LYS A 56 -4.37 -4.09 -1.06
C LYS A 56 -4.81 -3.20 0.10
N LYS A 57 -4.18 -3.35 1.27
CA LYS A 57 -4.48 -2.55 2.47
C LYS A 57 -4.21 -1.06 2.26
N ILE A 58 -3.11 -0.72 1.57
CA ILE A 58 -2.81 0.67 1.20
C ILE A 58 -3.92 1.23 0.30
N LEU A 59 -4.33 0.52 -0.74
CA LEU A 59 -5.38 0.99 -1.65
C LEU A 59 -6.75 1.09 -0.96
N GLN A 60 -7.07 0.17 -0.05
CA GLN A 60 -8.27 0.26 0.81
C GLN A 60 -8.24 1.54 1.64
N ALA A 61 -7.10 1.82 2.28
CA ALA A 61 -6.94 3.03 3.07
C ALA A 61 -7.02 4.31 2.21
N VAL A 62 -6.53 4.29 0.96
CA VAL A 62 -6.71 5.40 0.02
C VAL A 62 -8.19 5.62 -0.30
N ILE A 63 -8.96 4.57 -0.57
CA ILE A 63 -10.41 4.68 -0.79
C ILE A 63 -11.11 5.24 0.46
N TYR A 64 -10.75 4.73 1.64
CA TYR A 64 -11.29 5.23 2.91
C TYR A 64 -10.93 6.70 3.16
N LEU A 65 -9.72 7.13 2.81
CA LEU A 65 -9.32 8.53 2.87
C LEU A 65 -10.18 9.43 1.99
N GLN A 66 -10.40 9.02 0.73
CA GLN A 66 -11.22 9.80 -0.20
C GLN A 66 -12.69 9.86 0.22
N THR A 67 -13.18 8.81 0.89
CA THR A 67 -14.55 8.72 1.39
C THR A 67 -14.72 9.20 2.83
N SER A 68 -13.69 9.86 3.41
CA SER A 68 -13.67 10.38 4.78
C SER A 68 -13.88 9.35 5.90
N LYS A 69 -13.69 8.06 5.60
CA LYS A 69 -13.74 6.92 6.53
C LYS A 69 -12.40 6.76 7.27
N TYR A 70 -12.05 7.78 8.05
CA TYR A 70 -10.69 7.90 8.59
C TYR A 70 -10.33 6.81 9.61
N ALA A 71 -11.28 6.33 10.40
CA ALA A 71 -11.04 5.28 11.39
C ALA A 71 -10.74 3.93 10.73
N GLU A 72 -11.44 3.62 9.64
CA GLU A 72 -11.22 2.41 8.85
C GLU A 72 -9.86 2.48 8.12
N ALA A 73 -9.51 3.64 7.56
CA ALA A 73 -8.19 3.88 6.99
C ALA A 73 -7.06 3.64 8.01
N GLU A 74 -7.21 4.18 9.22
CA GLU A 74 -6.22 4.05 10.30
C GLU A 74 -6.04 2.59 10.72
N THR A 75 -7.16 1.87 10.87
CA THR A 75 -7.17 0.46 11.25
C THR A 75 -6.40 -0.38 10.23
N VAL A 76 -6.76 -0.26 8.96
CA VAL A 76 -6.15 -1.04 7.87
C VAL A 76 -4.66 -0.70 7.69
N LEU A 77 -4.28 0.58 7.80
CA LEU A 77 -2.88 0.98 7.69
C LEU A 77 -2.04 0.51 8.89
N ASN A 78 -2.60 0.51 10.09
CA ASN A 78 -1.90 -0.02 11.27
C ASN A 78 -1.72 -1.55 11.18
N GLU A 79 -2.67 -2.27 10.59
CA GLU A 79 -2.50 -3.69 10.27
C GLU A 79 -1.38 -3.91 9.24
N ALA A 80 -1.40 -3.14 8.16
CA ALA A 80 -0.34 -3.18 7.14
C ALA A 80 1.04 -2.85 7.72
N LEU A 81 1.11 -1.93 8.70
CA LEU A 81 2.36 -1.59 9.37
C LEU A 81 2.86 -2.72 10.30
N LYS A 82 1.97 -3.53 10.87
CA LYS A 82 2.36 -4.72 11.65
C LYS A 82 3.01 -5.80 10.79
N GLU A 83 2.57 -5.93 9.54
CA GLU A 83 3.15 -6.87 8.57
C GLU A 83 4.52 -6.42 8.09
N ASN A 84 4.65 -5.13 7.79
CA ASN A 84 5.91 -4.53 7.38
C ASN A 84 6.12 -3.16 8.04
N ALA A 85 6.84 -3.18 9.16
CA ALA A 85 7.11 -2.00 9.96
C ALA A 85 7.91 -0.93 9.21
N ASP A 86 8.67 -1.30 8.18
CA ASP A 86 9.52 -0.37 7.43
C ASP A 86 8.92 0.01 6.06
N SER A 87 7.64 -0.31 5.83
CA SER A 87 6.96 0.06 4.60
C SER A 87 6.81 1.58 4.46
N LEU A 88 7.60 2.15 3.55
CA LEU A 88 7.55 3.58 3.21
C LEU A 88 6.17 4.01 2.73
N MET A 89 5.47 3.18 1.96
CA MET A 89 4.13 3.52 1.47
C MET A 89 3.09 3.51 2.59
N VAL A 90 3.12 2.56 3.52
CA VAL A 90 2.19 2.56 4.67
C VAL A 90 2.40 3.79 5.53
N ARG A 91 3.66 4.14 5.82
CA ARG A 91 3.99 5.35 6.61
C ARG A 91 3.58 6.63 5.91
N TYR A 92 3.77 6.72 4.59
CA TYR A 92 3.27 7.82 3.78
C TYR A 92 1.76 7.96 3.89
N SER A 93 1.01 6.86 3.73
CA SER A 93 -0.45 6.87 3.81
C SER A 93 -0.96 7.22 5.21
N LEU A 94 -0.30 6.75 6.28
CA LEU A 94 -0.63 7.16 7.66
C LEU A 94 -0.38 8.65 7.88
N ALA A 95 0.73 9.19 7.38
CA ALA A 95 1.02 10.61 7.50
C ALA A 95 -0.07 11.46 6.82
N MET A 96 -0.44 11.11 5.58
CA MET A 96 -1.53 11.76 4.85
C MET A 96 -2.88 11.64 5.58
N LEU A 97 -3.16 10.48 6.18
CA LEU A 97 -4.36 10.27 6.98
C LEU A 97 -4.41 11.19 8.20
N TYR A 98 -3.32 11.26 8.96
CA TYR A 98 -3.27 12.12 10.15
C TYR A 98 -3.34 13.61 9.79
N GLU A 99 -2.81 14.03 8.65
CA GLU A 99 -3.06 15.39 8.13
C GLU A 99 -4.55 15.65 7.88
N LYS A 100 -5.23 14.70 7.23
CA LYS A 100 -6.69 14.82 6.95
C LYS A 100 -7.52 14.81 8.23
N GLN A 101 -7.10 14.05 9.24
CA GLN A 101 -7.72 14.04 10.56
C GLN A 101 -7.38 15.26 11.43
N LYS A 102 -6.52 16.19 10.96
CA LYS A 102 -6.01 17.32 11.74
C LYS A 102 -5.27 16.89 13.03
N ARG A 103 -4.49 15.82 12.93
CA ARG A 103 -3.60 15.28 13.97
C ARG A 103 -2.14 15.56 13.57
N PRO A 104 -1.65 16.80 13.70
CA PRO A 104 -0.36 17.20 13.14
C PRO A 104 0.81 16.49 13.80
N GLU A 105 0.75 16.18 15.10
CA GLU A 105 1.82 15.46 15.82
C GLU A 105 2.00 14.05 15.25
N ASP A 106 0.91 13.29 15.13
CA ASP A 106 0.96 11.93 14.57
C ASP A 106 1.41 11.94 13.09
N ALA A 107 0.98 12.95 12.32
CA ALA A 107 1.41 13.11 10.94
C ALA A 107 2.93 13.39 10.84
N ILE A 108 3.46 14.27 11.69
CA ILE A 108 4.89 14.61 11.74
C ILE A 108 5.70 13.35 12.08
N ASP A 109 5.27 12.57 13.07
CA ASP A 109 5.97 11.34 13.45
C ASP A 109 6.12 10.37 12.28
N GLN A 110 5.05 10.18 11.49
CA GLN A 110 5.12 9.32 10.31
C GLN A 110 5.99 9.91 9.19
N TRP A 111 5.94 11.22 8.96
CA TRP A 111 6.81 11.88 7.98
C TRP A 111 8.29 11.78 8.35
N GLU A 112 8.63 11.89 9.62
CA GLU A 112 10.01 11.71 10.09
C GLU A 112 10.50 10.29 9.83
N LYS A 113 9.64 9.29 10.03
CA LYS A 113 9.96 7.89 9.67
C LYS A 113 10.18 7.74 8.16
N VAL A 114 9.35 8.36 7.31
CA VAL A 114 9.55 8.39 5.86
C VAL A 114 10.92 8.99 5.49
N ILE A 115 11.32 10.09 6.13
CA ILE A 115 12.64 10.71 5.90
C ILE A 115 13.78 9.77 6.31
N SER A 116 13.63 9.08 7.44
CA SER A 116 14.67 8.20 7.99
C SER A 116 14.87 6.93 7.15
N LEU A 117 13.79 6.33 6.64
CA LEU A 117 13.82 5.05 5.93
C LEU A 117 14.05 5.20 4.42
N SER A 118 13.71 6.35 3.84
CA SER A 118 13.83 6.55 2.41
C SER A 118 15.29 6.73 1.98
N ASN A 119 15.68 6.19 0.82
CA ASN A 119 16.90 6.59 0.12
C ASN A 119 16.63 7.61 -1.00
N ASN A 120 15.36 7.95 -1.24
CA ASN A 120 14.94 8.85 -2.31
C ASN A 120 14.85 10.29 -1.82
N ASN A 121 15.75 11.15 -2.30
CA ASN A 121 15.79 12.56 -1.91
C ASN A 121 14.48 13.32 -2.22
N LYS A 122 13.78 13.01 -3.32
CA LYS A 122 12.50 13.67 -3.65
C LYS A 122 11.44 13.37 -2.60
N LEU A 123 11.35 12.12 -2.14
CA LEU A 123 10.41 11.71 -1.10
C LEU A 123 10.75 12.36 0.25
N LYS A 124 12.04 12.46 0.60
CA LYS A 124 12.49 13.19 1.80
C LYS A 124 12.10 14.66 1.75
N THR A 125 12.36 15.33 0.64
CA THR A 125 12.00 16.75 0.46
C THR A 125 10.49 16.97 0.53
N LEU A 126 9.70 16.05 -0.04
CA LEU A 126 8.24 16.07 0.08
C LEU A 126 7.81 15.98 1.55
N ALA A 127 8.27 14.97 2.28
CA ALA A 127 7.96 14.81 3.70
C ALA A 127 8.37 16.04 4.54
N GLN A 128 9.54 16.62 4.29
CA GLN A 128 9.99 17.85 4.94
C GLN A 128 9.06 19.04 4.68
N LYS A 129 8.52 19.15 3.45
CA LYS A 129 7.57 20.21 3.11
C LYS A 129 6.29 20.07 3.94
N HIS A 130 5.75 18.86 4.05
CA HIS A 130 4.57 18.57 4.86
C HIS A 130 4.81 18.89 6.34
N ILE A 131 5.93 18.44 6.93
CA ILE A 131 6.31 18.77 8.32
C ILE A 131 6.37 20.28 8.54
N ARG A 132 6.96 21.04 7.60
CA ARG A 132 7.02 22.51 7.69
C ARG A 132 5.65 23.18 7.61
N GLN A 133 4.70 22.58 6.90
CA GLN A 133 3.34 23.11 6.80
C GLN A 133 2.55 22.84 8.08
N LEU A 134 2.73 21.67 8.70
CA LEU A 134 2.04 21.27 9.92
C LEU A 134 2.53 22.01 11.18
N LYS A 135 3.76 22.54 11.16
CA LYS A 135 4.35 23.32 12.27
C LYS A 135 4.00 24.82 12.22
N LYS A 136 3.24 25.28 11.22
CA LYS A 136 2.83 26.68 11.08
C LYS A 136 1.47 26.91 11.73
#